data_AF-A0A182JEP0-F1
#
_entry.id   AF-A0A182JEP0-F1
#
_cell.length_a   1.000
_cell.length_b   1.000
_cell.length_c   1.000
_cell.angle_alpha   90.00
_cell.angle_beta   90.00
_cell.angle_gamma   90.00
#
_symmetry.space_group_name_H-M   'P 1'
#
loop_
_entity.id
_entity.type
_entity.pdbx_description
1 polymer ?
#
loop_
_entity_poly.entity_id
_entity_poly.type
_entity_poly.pdbx_seq_one_letter_code
_entity_poly.pdbx_strand_id
1 'polypeptide(L)'
;MANGHCDRIAQQQHQQRLNIPLLPTSEKQGQCSFNKDYAIANISDWAIMPKNEDGLAYALWKVGPLPISLNAAPKSFQLYSKGIYDDEAACDNSKVNHAMLLLGYTKDYWILKNWWGGWGEEGYMRLARGKNLCGISNYAAYVTV
;
A
#
# COMPACT_ATOMS: atom_id res chain seq x y z
N MET A 1 -18.65 21.65 -4.12
CA MET A 1 -18.61 22.33 -2.81
C MET A 1 -18.09 21.32 -1.80
N ALA A 2 -16.85 21.47 -1.34
CA ALA A 2 -16.17 20.52 -0.47
C ALA A 2 -16.52 20.83 1.00
N ASN A 3 -17.49 20.10 1.55
CA ASN A 3 -17.82 20.18 2.98
C ASN A 3 -16.96 19.19 3.78
N GLY A 4 -15.92 19.70 4.44
CA GLY A 4 -15.56 19.31 5.80
C GLY A 4 -15.13 17.88 6.15
N HIS A 5 -15.05 16.93 5.22
CA HIS A 5 -14.42 15.63 5.46
C HIS A 5 -13.13 15.56 4.63
N CYS A 6 -12.00 15.34 5.30
CA CYS A 6 -10.80 14.79 4.64
C CYS A 6 -11.22 13.41 4.12
N ASP A 7 -11.71 13.33 2.89
CA ASP A 7 -12.14 12.07 2.28
C ASP A 7 -10.95 11.11 2.19
N ARG A 8 -11.24 9.85 2.52
CA ARG A 8 -10.27 8.85 2.95
C ARG A 8 -9.20 8.52 1.90
N ILE A 9 -7.94 8.53 2.38
CA ILE A 9 -6.79 7.69 2.00
C ILE A 9 -5.89 8.14 0.82
N ALA A 10 -6.35 8.93 -0.15
CA ALA A 10 -5.53 9.09 -1.37
C ALA A 10 -4.52 10.27 -1.39
N GLN A 11 -4.40 11.07 -0.33
CA GLN A 11 -3.60 12.32 -0.38
C GLN A 11 -2.15 12.28 0.14
N GLN A 12 -1.57 11.12 0.50
CA GLN A 12 -0.30 11.11 1.26
C GLN A 12 0.93 10.41 0.64
N GLN A 13 0.94 9.98 -0.63
CA GLN A 13 2.03 9.10 -1.12
C GLN A 13 3.03 9.67 -2.15
N HIS A 14 3.51 10.91 -2.00
CA HIS A 14 4.69 11.33 -2.78
C HIS A 14 5.54 12.47 -2.17
N GLN A 15 6.29 12.21 -1.08
CA GLN A 15 6.90 13.32 -0.32
C GLN A 15 8.41 13.26 -0.02
N GLN A 16 9.19 12.36 -0.64
CA GLN A 16 10.64 12.33 -0.40
C GLN A 16 11.51 12.93 -1.53
N ARG A 17 10.93 13.32 -2.69
CA ARG A 17 11.71 13.87 -3.82
C ARG A 17 11.53 15.37 -4.10
N LEU A 18 10.54 16.04 -3.49
CA LEU A 18 10.11 17.37 -3.95
C LEU A 18 10.36 18.53 -2.97
N ASN A 19 11.05 18.31 -1.84
CA ASN A 19 11.38 19.38 -0.88
C ASN A 19 10.15 20.20 -0.43
N ILE A 20 8.99 19.53 -0.31
CA ILE A 20 7.70 20.14 0.07
C ILE A 20 7.64 20.19 1.60
N PRO A 21 7.17 21.30 2.20
CA PRO A 21 6.93 21.37 3.64
C PRO A 21 6.04 20.20 4.08
N LEU A 22 6.60 19.30 4.89
CA LEU A 22 5.88 18.15 5.41
C LEU A 22 4.73 18.65 6.29
N LEU A 23 3.50 18.21 6.01
CA LEU A 23 2.46 18.31 7.01
C LEU A 23 2.86 17.41 8.19
N PRO A 24 2.83 17.89 9.44
CA PRO A 24 3.23 17.10 10.59
C PRO A 24 2.36 15.84 10.71
N THR A 25 3.01 14.67 10.77
CA THR A 25 2.33 13.40 11.01
C THR A 25 1.99 13.28 12.49
N SER A 26 0.71 13.03 12.80
CA SER A 26 0.23 12.75 14.15
C SER A 26 -0.30 11.33 14.21
N GLU A 27 0.13 10.55 15.21
CA GLU A 27 -0.43 9.22 15.49
C GLU A 27 -1.86 9.30 16.05
N LYS A 28 -2.25 10.47 16.58
CA LYS A 28 -3.61 10.72 17.08
C LYS A 28 -4.47 11.33 15.99
N GLN A 29 -5.71 10.87 15.90
CA GLN A 29 -6.73 11.49 15.05
C GLN A 29 -6.95 12.93 15.49
N GLY A 30 -6.47 13.86 14.66
CA GLY A 30 -6.65 15.30 14.83
C GLY A 30 -7.72 15.85 13.91
N GLN A 31 -7.98 17.16 14.03
CA GLN A 31 -8.83 17.87 13.10
C GLN A 31 -8.15 18.01 11.73
N CYS A 32 -8.90 17.79 10.65
CA CYS A 32 -8.40 17.91 9.27
C CYS A 32 -7.82 19.31 9.05
N SER A 33 -6.52 19.38 8.77
CA SER A 33 -5.77 20.63 8.54
C SER A 33 -5.40 20.81 7.07
N PHE A 34 -6.27 20.36 6.16
CA PHE A 34 -6.04 20.47 4.72
C PHE A 34 -5.96 21.94 4.30
N ASN A 35 -4.86 22.30 3.62
CA ASN A 35 -4.70 23.60 2.98
C ASN A 35 -4.49 23.39 1.48
N LYS A 36 -5.40 23.93 0.67
CA LYS A 36 -5.35 23.85 -0.79
C LYS A 36 -4.07 24.44 -1.37
N ASP A 37 -3.44 25.41 -0.69
CA ASP A 37 -2.22 26.07 -1.16
C ASP A 37 -0.99 25.15 -1.05
N TYR A 38 -1.09 24.07 -0.27
CA TYR A 38 -0.08 23.00 -0.17
C TYR A 38 -0.42 21.76 -1.00
N ALA A 39 -1.51 21.78 -1.78
CA ALA A 39 -1.87 20.67 -2.64
C ALA A 39 -0.91 20.59 -3.84
N ILE A 40 -0.20 19.46 -3.96
CA ILE A 40 0.81 19.23 -5.02
C ILE A 40 0.31 18.31 -6.14
N ALA A 41 -0.82 17.64 -5.91
CA ALA A 41 -1.38 16.62 -6.76
C ALA A 41 -2.90 16.55 -6.51
N ASN A 42 -3.66 16.33 -7.56
CA ASN A 42 -5.09 16.05 -7.48
C ASN A 42 -5.33 14.65 -8.03
N ILE A 43 -6.22 13.90 -7.39
CA ILE A 43 -6.62 12.60 -7.89
C ILE A 43 -7.71 12.82 -8.92
N SER A 44 -7.46 12.37 -10.15
CA SER A 44 -8.42 12.45 -11.25
C SER A 44 -9.41 11.29 -11.24
N ASP A 45 -8.95 10.08 -10.89
CA ASP A 45 -9.78 8.88 -10.83
C ASP A 45 -9.16 7.82 -9.91
N TRP A 46 -9.99 6.89 -9.43
CA TRP A 46 -9.55 5.70 -8.70
C TRP A 46 -10.60 4.61 -8.80
N ALA A 47 -10.17 3.35 -8.79
CA ALA A 47 -11.10 2.24 -8.62
C ALA A 47 -10.46 1.04 -7.93
N ILE A 48 -11.33 0.23 -7.31
CA ILE A 48 -10.96 -1.09 -6.78
C ILE A 48 -10.77 -2.06 -7.93
N MET A 49 -9.67 -2.79 -7.88
CA MET A 49 -9.33 -3.78 -8.90
C MET A 49 -10.03 -5.12 -8.63
N PRO A 50 -10.38 -5.87 -9.70
CA PRO A 50 -10.77 -7.27 -9.55
C PRO A 50 -9.68 -8.10 -8.87
N LYS A 51 -10.09 -9.16 -8.17
CA LYS A 51 -9.19 -10.10 -7.51
C LYS A 51 -8.41 -10.94 -8.53
N ASN A 52 -7.30 -10.40 -9.02
CA ASN A 52 -6.44 -11.04 -10.01
C ASN A 52 -4.99 -10.51 -9.90
N GLU A 53 -4.04 -11.40 -9.59
CA GLU A 53 -2.61 -11.08 -9.50
C GLU A 53 -2.00 -10.62 -10.84
N ASP A 54 -2.40 -11.20 -11.97
CA ASP A 54 -1.95 -10.73 -13.28
C ASP A 54 -2.50 -9.34 -13.58
N GLY A 55 -3.72 -9.06 -13.09
CA GLY A 55 -4.32 -7.73 -13.10
C GLY A 55 -3.47 -6.72 -12.33
N LEU A 56 -2.99 -7.09 -11.12
CA LEU A 56 -2.09 -6.26 -10.33
C LEU A 56 -0.78 -5.98 -11.07
N ALA A 57 -0.16 -7.00 -11.65
CA ALA A 57 1.09 -6.85 -12.41
C ALA A 57 0.93 -5.88 -13.58
N TYR A 58 -0.18 -6.00 -14.32
CA TYR A 58 -0.51 -5.11 -15.44
C TYR A 58 -0.78 -3.68 -14.98
N ALA A 59 -1.60 -3.50 -13.93
CA ALA A 59 -1.89 -2.17 -13.41
C ALA A 59 -0.65 -1.49 -12.82
N LEU A 60 0.22 -2.23 -12.15
CA LEU A 60 1.47 -1.71 -11.61
C LEU A 60 2.39 -1.22 -12.73
N TRP A 61 2.45 -1.94 -13.86
CA TRP A 61 3.20 -1.50 -15.04
C TRP A 61 2.58 -0.27 -15.72
N LYS A 62 1.26 -0.21 -15.80
CA LYS A 62 0.54 0.84 -16.54
C LYS A 62 0.37 2.14 -15.75
N VAL A 63 0.05 2.04 -14.46
CA VAL A 63 -0.35 3.16 -13.59
C VAL A 63 0.76 3.52 -12.61
N GLY A 64 1.57 2.54 -12.20
CA GLY A 64 2.56 2.69 -11.14
C GLY A 64 2.07 2.14 -9.79
N PRO A 65 2.65 2.58 -8.67
CA PRO A 65 2.42 1.99 -7.35
C PRO A 65 0.95 1.82 -6.97
N LEU A 66 0.61 0.65 -6.42
CA LEU A 66 -0.77 0.29 -6.08
C LEU A 66 -0.94 0.14 -4.56
N PRO A 67 -1.83 0.89 -3.90
CA PRO A 67 -2.24 0.56 -2.54
C PRO A 67 -2.96 -0.81 -2.53
N ILE A 68 -2.53 -1.68 -1.62
CA ILE A 68 -3.10 -3.02 -1.42
C ILE A 68 -3.39 -3.27 0.06
N SER A 69 -4.27 -4.22 0.33
CA SER A 69 -4.47 -4.78 1.68
C SER A 69 -4.11 -6.26 1.71
N LEU A 70 -3.49 -6.69 2.80
CA LEU A 70 -3.14 -8.10 3.05
C LEU A 70 -3.36 -8.48 4.52
N ASN A 71 -3.26 -9.76 4.82
CA ASN A 71 -3.31 -10.32 6.17
C ASN A 71 -1.92 -10.25 6.83
N ALA A 72 -1.70 -9.30 7.74
CA ALA A 72 -0.47 -9.15 8.52
C ALA A 72 -0.63 -9.65 9.97
N ALA A 73 -1.71 -10.38 10.28
CA ALA A 73 -1.92 -11.00 11.58
C ALA A 73 -0.85 -12.04 11.98
N PRO A 74 -0.26 -12.83 11.07
CA PRO A 74 0.72 -13.85 11.43
C PRO A 74 1.95 -13.28 12.12
N LYS A 75 2.45 -13.98 13.15
CA LYS A 75 3.70 -13.61 13.82
C LYS A 75 4.90 -13.66 12.87
N SER A 76 4.91 -14.59 11.92
CA SER A 76 5.95 -14.67 10.89
C SER A 76 5.98 -13.42 10.01
N PHE A 77 4.81 -12.82 9.73
CA PHE A 77 4.72 -11.55 9.02
C PHE A 77 5.26 -10.40 9.87
N GLN A 78 4.82 -10.31 11.13
CA GLN A 78 5.26 -9.23 12.05
C GLN A 78 6.77 -9.26 12.32
N LEU A 79 7.37 -10.45 12.33
CA LEU A 79 8.81 -10.66 12.56
C LEU A 79 9.61 -10.82 11.27
N TYR A 80 9.00 -10.56 10.10
CA TYR A 80 9.70 -10.63 8.82
C TYR A 80 10.91 -9.67 8.83
N SER A 81 12.05 -10.18 8.37
CA SER A 81 13.31 -9.44 8.30
C SER A 81 13.96 -9.48 6.93
N LYS A 82 13.93 -10.63 6.23
CA LYS A 82 14.52 -10.78 4.90
C LYS A 82 14.00 -12.01 4.17
N GLY A 83 14.28 -12.08 2.87
CA GLY A 83 13.96 -13.23 2.01
C GLY A 83 12.60 -13.12 1.34
N ILE A 84 12.20 -14.16 0.61
CA ILE A 84 10.85 -14.22 0.06
C ILE A 84 9.94 -14.82 1.14
N TYR A 85 8.95 -14.05 1.58
CA TYR A 85 7.94 -14.52 2.51
C TYR A 85 6.94 -15.42 1.79
N ASP A 86 6.81 -16.66 2.28
CA ASP A 86 5.97 -17.70 1.67
C ASP A 86 5.31 -18.60 2.75
N ASP A 87 4.68 -17.98 3.75
CA ASP A 87 4.00 -18.68 4.84
C ASP A 87 2.48 -18.81 4.57
N GLU A 88 2.13 -19.67 3.60
CA GLU A 88 0.74 -19.91 3.20
C GLU A 88 -0.14 -20.43 4.34
N ALA A 89 0.42 -21.26 5.22
CA ALA A 89 -0.32 -21.89 6.30
C ALA A 89 -0.72 -20.89 7.39
N ALA A 90 0.09 -19.85 7.62
CA ALA A 90 -0.22 -18.84 8.62
C ALA A 90 -1.18 -17.76 8.10
N CYS A 91 -1.14 -17.45 6.81
CA CYS A 91 -1.94 -16.37 6.25
C CYS A 91 -3.41 -16.77 5.99
N ASP A 92 -4.34 -16.02 6.58
CA ASP A 92 -5.76 -16.12 6.23
C ASP A 92 -6.07 -15.20 5.04
N ASN A 93 -6.07 -15.79 3.84
CA ASN A 93 -6.33 -15.09 2.58
C ASN A 93 -7.72 -14.42 2.52
N SER A 94 -8.65 -14.70 3.44
CA SER A 94 -9.97 -14.06 3.47
C SER A 94 -10.03 -12.84 4.39
N LYS A 95 -9.06 -12.66 5.29
CA LYS A 95 -9.06 -11.62 6.32
C LYS A 95 -7.90 -10.65 6.17
N VAL A 96 -7.96 -9.80 5.15
CA VAL A 96 -7.02 -8.68 5.04
C VAL A 96 -7.24 -7.68 6.18
N ASN A 97 -6.17 -7.16 6.75
CA ASN A 97 -6.24 -6.26 7.91
C ASN A 97 -5.15 -5.17 7.92
N HIS A 98 -4.25 -5.18 6.94
CA HIS A 98 -3.12 -4.26 6.90
C HIS A 98 -2.90 -3.72 5.49
N ALA A 99 -2.74 -2.40 5.38
CA ALA A 99 -2.51 -1.73 4.11
C ALA A 99 -1.00 -1.54 3.85
N MET A 100 -0.58 -1.82 2.61
CA MET A 100 0.80 -1.64 2.14
C MET A 100 0.80 -1.07 0.73
N LEU A 101 1.97 -0.69 0.23
CA LEU A 101 2.15 -0.20 -1.14
C LEU A 101 2.88 -1.23 -1.98
N LEU A 102 2.26 -1.68 -3.07
CA LEU A 102 2.87 -2.54 -4.07
C LEU A 102 3.68 -1.68 -5.05
N LEU A 103 4.97 -1.99 -5.20
CA LEU A 103 5.94 -1.17 -5.95
C LEU A 103 6.58 -1.89 -7.14
N GLY A 104 6.65 -3.22 -7.10
CA GLY A 104 7.31 -3.98 -8.16
C GLY A 104 6.99 -5.46 -8.08
N TYR A 105 7.45 -6.21 -9.08
CA TYR A 105 7.36 -7.66 -9.10
C TYR A 105 8.45 -8.29 -9.95
N THR A 106 8.74 -9.55 -9.65
CA THR A 106 9.49 -10.47 -10.51
C THR A 106 8.58 -11.62 -10.90
N LYS A 107 9.12 -12.66 -11.53
CA LYS A 107 8.35 -13.90 -11.73
C LYS A 107 7.91 -14.50 -10.40
N ASP A 108 8.75 -14.40 -9.37
CA ASP A 108 8.66 -15.20 -8.15
C ASP A 108 8.09 -14.42 -6.95
N TYR A 109 8.20 -13.08 -6.92
CA TYR A 109 7.75 -12.29 -5.78
C TYR A 109 7.26 -10.88 -6.13
N TRP A 110 6.42 -10.33 -5.26
CA TRP A 110 6.02 -8.93 -5.18
C TRP A 110 6.99 -8.13 -4.31
N ILE A 111 7.19 -6.85 -4.62
CA ILE A 111 7.94 -5.90 -3.79
C ILE A 111 6.95 -4.95 -3.13
N LEU A 112 6.83 -5.05 -1.81
CA LEU A 112 5.90 -4.26 -1.02
C LEU A 112 6.67 -3.30 -0.10
N LYS A 113 6.11 -2.11 0.14
CA LYS A 113 6.62 -1.15 1.13
C LYS A 113 5.66 -1.07 2.32
N ASN A 114 6.23 -1.18 3.51
CA ASN A 114 5.56 -1.01 4.79
C ASN A 114 5.82 0.38 5.39
N TRP A 115 5.06 0.72 6.42
CA TRP A 115 5.23 1.95 7.20
C TRP A 115 5.75 1.69 8.62
N TRP A 116 6.11 0.44 8.94
CA TRP A 116 6.70 0.05 10.23
C TRP A 116 8.22 0.26 10.24
N GLY A 117 8.71 1.07 11.19
CA GLY A 117 10.14 1.34 11.33
C GLY A 117 10.94 0.10 11.73
N GLY A 118 12.10 -0.11 11.11
CA GLY A 118 13.01 -1.22 11.42
C GLY A 118 12.51 -2.62 11.02
N TRP A 119 11.42 -2.71 10.27
CA TRP A 119 10.82 -3.98 9.83
C TRP A 119 11.29 -4.37 8.43
N GLY A 120 11.44 -5.68 8.19
CA GLY A 120 11.78 -6.21 6.86
C GLY A 120 13.12 -5.74 6.31
N GLU A 121 13.20 -5.70 4.99
CA GLU A 121 14.39 -5.30 4.23
C GLU A 121 14.36 -3.78 4.06
N GLU A 122 14.72 -3.04 5.11
CA GLU A 122 14.65 -1.57 5.16
C GLU A 122 13.23 -1.01 4.94
N GLY A 123 12.23 -1.66 5.53
CA GLY A 123 10.82 -1.30 5.37
C GLY A 123 10.15 -1.95 4.15
N TYR A 124 10.89 -2.76 3.38
CA TYR A 124 10.37 -3.50 2.24
C TYR A 124 10.18 -4.98 2.53
N MET A 125 9.32 -5.61 1.76
CA MET A 125 9.06 -7.05 1.80
C MET A 125 9.04 -7.63 0.40
N ARG A 126 9.61 -8.84 0.27
CA ARG A 126 9.40 -9.70 -0.89
C ARG A 126 8.35 -10.75 -0.55
N LEU A 127 7.18 -10.68 -1.17
CA LEU A 127 6.08 -11.62 -0.92
C LEU A 127 5.99 -12.60 -2.08
N ALA A 128 5.91 -13.91 -1.82
CA ALA A 128 5.76 -14.91 -2.87
C ALA A 128 4.54 -14.63 -3.78
N ARG A 129 4.74 -14.79 -5.09
CA ARG A 129 3.75 -14.45 -6.12
C ARG A 129 3.03 -15.70 -6.66
N GLY A 130 1.79 -15.52 -7.11
CA GLY A 130 1.01 -16.55 -7.81
C GLY A 130 0.16 -17.44 -6.92
N LYS A 131 -0.04 -17.07 -5.65
CA LYS A 131 -0.76 -17.88 -4.64
C LYS A 131 -1.87 -17.12 -3.91
N ASN A 132 -2.10 -15.87 -4.30
CA ASN A 132 -2.84 -14.86 -3.56
C ASN A 132 -2.45 -14.81 -2.08
N LEU A 133 -1.14 -14.91 -1.82
CA LEU A 133 -0.60 -15.05 -0.47
C LEU A 133 -1.02 -13.85 0.39
N CYS A 134 -1.55 -14.15 1.59
CA CYS A 134 -2.10 -13.19 2.53
C CYS A 134 -3.23 -12.32 1.95
N GLY A 135 -3.87 -12.76 0.87
CA GLY A 135 -4.98 -12.03 0.24
C GLY A 135 -4.56 -10.78 -0.53
N ILE A 136 -3.31 -10.68 -1.00
CA ILE A 136 -2.76 -9.48 -1.67
C ILE A 136 -3.64 -8.92 -2.80
N SER A 137 -4.35 -9.78 -3.54
CA SER A 137 -5.22 -9.34 -4.65
C SER A 137 -6.67 -9.07 -4.24
N ASN A 138 -7.05 -9.30 -2.98
CA ASN A 138 -8.44 -9.14 -2.55
C ASN A 138 -8.90 -7.68 -2.56
N TYR A 139 -8.02 -6.76 -2.16
CA TYR A 139 -8.32 -5.33 -2.07
C TYR A 139 -7.11 -4.54 -2.53
N ALA A 140 -7.07 -4.28 -3.83
CA ALA A 140 -6.12 -3.37 -4.46
C ALA A 140 -6.89 -2.24 -5.13
N ALA A 141 -6.29 -1.06 -5.17
CA ALA A 141 -6.81 0.06 -5.93
C ALA A 141 -5.73 0.64 -6.85
N TYR A 142 -6.15 1.20 -7.96
CA TYR A 142 -5.30 2.12 -8.73
C TYR A 142 -5.79 3.55 -8.50
N VAL A 143 -4.87 4.50 -8.70
CA VAL A 143 -5.15 5.93 -8.59
C VAL A 143 -4.49 6.61 -9.79
N THR A 144 -5.22 7.52 -10.44
CA THR A 144 -4.65 8.44 -11.43
C THR A 144 -4.56 9.83 -10.81
N VAL A 145 -3.42 10.47 -11.01
CA VAL A 145 -3.16 11.85 -10.59
C VAL A 145 -3.28 12.73 -11.82
#